data_AF-A0A2U1AFG1-F1
#
_entry.id   AF-A0A2U1AFG1-F1
#
_cell.length_a   1.000
_cell.length_b   1.000
_cell.length_c   1.000
_cell.angle_alpha   90.00
_cell.angle_beta   90.00
_cell.angle_gamma   90.00
#
_symmetry.space_group_name_H-M   'P 1'
#
loop_
_entity.id
_entity.type
_entity.pdbx_description
1 polymer ?
#
loop_
_entity_poly.entity_id
_entity_poly.type
_entity_poly.pdbx_seq_one_letter_code
_entity_poly.pdbx_strand_id
1 'polypeptide(L)'
;MKKYCNKFTLVEILAVVALIGILTAIGFGAYTYAMNSAKESSTKALIKRLEAALENHRTKYGYYPASKGDYQAIKVAYNEKKYKVPNPDDPANPKEIELGYVITFDDTKPSTVEATKQVGDQMKDFWRVIEAESLMKSVRDEQLQDGWGGTIYYKYPGTINKTGFDLVSAGADGKFGNDTVTDRSKPAPERTGYYPSATATEKDCDDITNF
;
A
#
# COMPACT_ATOMS: atom_id res chain seq x y z
N MET A 1 41.10 2.57 49.18
CA MET A 1 40.59 2.35 47.80
C MET A 1 41.26 3.34 46.87
N LYS A 2 42.15 2.91 45.97
CA LYS A 2 42.78 3.80 44.97
C LYS A 2 41.75 4.10 43.88
N LYS A 3 41.38 5.37 43.70
CA LYS A 3 40.55 5.84 42.58
C LYS A 3 41.48 6.13 41.40
N TYR A 4 41.36 5.34 40.32
CA TYR A 4 42.01 5.64 39.05
C TYR A 4 41.23 6.77 38.36
N CYS A 5 41.85 7.94 38.23
CA CYS A 5 41.27 9.05 37.47
C CYS A 5 41.79 8.92 36.03
N ASN A 6 41.03 8.23 35.17
CA ASN A 6 41.38 8.05 33.76
C ASN A 6 41.21 9.40 33.05
N LYS A 7 42.32 10.06 32.76
CA LYS A 7 42.34 11.28 31.94
C LYS A 7 42.35 10.85 30.47
N PHE A 8 41.28 11.14 29.74
CA PHE A 8 41.19 10.86 28.31
C PHE A 8 42.28 11.61 27.54
N THR A 9 43.00 10.89 26.68
CA THR A 9 43.99 11.52 25.79
C THR A 9 43.32 12.00 24.51
N LEU A 10 43.88 13.06 23.90
CA LEU A 10 43.43 13.53 22.59
C LEU A 10 43.55 12.43 21.52
N VAL A 11 44.54 11.54 21.66
CA VAL A 11 44.76 10.41 20.74
C VAL A 11 43.64 9.37 20.83
N GLU A 12 43.12 9.08 22.03
CA GLU A 12 41.98 8.15 22.20
C GLU A 12 40.71 8.70 21.57
N ILE A 13 40.41 9.98 21.78
CA ILE A 13 39.23 10.60 21.15
C ILE A 13 39.40 10.65 19.62
N LEU A 14 40.60 10.95 19.12
CA LEU A 14 40.89 10.98 17.69
C LEU A 14 40.76 9.61 17.03
N ALA A 15 41.25 8.55 17.67
CA ALA A 15 41.09 7.18 17.19
C ALA A 15 39.62 6.75 17.15
N VAL A 16 38.82 7.11 18.16
CA VAL A 16 37.38 6.76 18.23
C VAL A 16 36.59 7.46 17.12
N VAL A 17 36.79 8.76 16.90
CA VAL A 17 36.06 9.47 15.83
C VAL A 17 36.46 8.98 14.44
N ALA A 18 37.74 8.61 14.24
CA ALA A 18 38.19 7.99 13.00
C ALA A 18 37.51 6.63 12.75
N LEU A 19 37.41 5.78 13.78
CA LEU A 19 36.73 4.48 13.68
C LEU A 19 35.22 4.64 13.42
N ILE A 20 34.55 5.56 14.11
CA ILE A 20 33.12 5.84 13.88
C ILE A 20 32.90 6.35 12.44
N GLY A 21 33.81 7.18 11.90
CA GLY A 21 33.73 7.66 10.51
C GLY A 21 33.77 6.53 9.49
N ILE A 22 34.67 5.55 9.68
CA ILE A 22 34.78 4.39 8.76
C ILE A 22 33.54 3.49 8.88
N LEU A 23 33.10 3.19 10.10
CA LEU A 23 31.93 2.33 10.33
C LEU A 23 30.63 2.96 9.80
N THR A 24 30.46 4.26 9.96
CA THR A 24 29.27 4.97 9.45
C THR A 24 29.22 5.00 7.92
N ALA A 25 30.36 5.19 7.24
CA ALA A 25 30.43 5.17 5.78
C ALA A 25 29.99 3.83 5.19
N ILE A 26 30.45 2.71 5.75
CA ILE A 26 30.07 1.37 5.29
C ILE A 26 28.63 1.04 5.70
N GLY A 27 28.27 1.38 6.95
CA GLY A 27 26.95 1.08 7.50
C GLY A 27 25.81 1.71 6.71
N PHE A 28 25.99 2.94 6.19
CA PHE A 28 24.94 3.64 5.45
C PHE A 28 24.59 2.96 4.11
N GLY A 29 25.59 2.50 3.36
CA GLY A 29 25.37 1.80 2.08
C GLY A 29 24.65 0.45 2.26
N ALA A 30 25.09 -0.35 3.22
CA ALA A 30 24.47 -1.64 3.52
C ALA A 30 23.02 -1.48 4.04
N TYR A 31 22.77 -0.46 4.88
CA TYR A 31 21.45 -0.16 5.41
C TYR A 31 20.44 0.19 4.31
N THR A 32 20.81 1.09 3.39
CA THR A 32 19.93 1.51 2.29
C THR A 32 19.59 0.37 1.33
N TYR A 33 20.58 -0.48 0.99
CA TYR A 33 20.37 -1.67 0.15
C TYR A 33 19.39 -2.67 0.80
N ALA A 34 19.64 -3.04 2.05
CA ALA A 34 18.78 -3.98 2.77
C ALA A 34 17.35 -3.44 2.93
N MET A 35 17.22 -2.14 3.22
CA MET A 35 15.91 -1.49 3.36
C MET A 35 15.15 -1.47 2.03
N ASN A 36 15.82 -1.17 0.90
CA ASN A 36 15.17 -1.16 -0.42
C ASN A 36 14.68 -2.56 -0.82
N SER A 37 15.46 -3.61 -0.58
CA SER A 37 15.04 -4.99 -0.82
C SER A 37 13.84 -5.38 0.05
N ALA A 38 13.82 -4.98 1.33
CA ALA A 38 12.69 -5.21 2.22
C ALA A 38 11.41 -4.51 1.74
N LYS A 39 11.52 -3.25 1.28
CA LYS A 39 10.41 -2.47 0.72
C LYS A 39 9.84 -3.10 -0.56
N GLU A 40 10.70 -3.62 -1.42
CA GLU A 40 10.29 -4.34 -2.62
C GLU A 40 9.51 -5.61 -2.25
N SER A 41 10.05 -6.42 -1.34
CA SER A 41 9.39 -7.62 -0.86
C SER A 41 8.04 -7.31 -0.19
N SER A 42 7.95 -6.25 0.61
CA SER A 42 6.68 -5.87 1.25
C SER A 42 5.64 -5.41 0.24
N THR A 43 6.06 -4.66 -0.79
CA THR A 43 5.17 -4.17 -1.85
C THR A 43 4.63 -5.34 -2.68
N LYS A 44 5.50 -6.27 -3.08
CA LYS A 44 5.07 -7.49 -3.80
C LYS A 44 4.10 -8.33 -2.98
N ALA A 45 4.36 -8.50 -1.68
CA ALA A 45 3.45 -9.24 -0.80
C ALA A 45 2.09 -8.54 -0.64
N LEU A 46 2.10 -7.21 -0.48
CA LEU A 46 0.90 -6.39 -0.39
C LEU A 46 0.02 -6.53 -1.63
N ILE A 47 0.61 -6.45 -2.82
CA ILE A 47 -0.08 -6.56 -4.10
C ILE A 47 -0.65 -7.96 -4.28
N LYS A 48 0.11 -9.02 -4.02
CA LYS A 48 -0.40 -10.40 -4.10
C LYS A 48 -1.60 -10.65 -3.20
N ARG A 49 -1.62 -10.01 -2.01
CA ARG A 49 -2.78 -10.08 -1.12
C ARG A 49 -3.98 -9.32 -1.67
N LEU A 50 -3.77 -8.16 -2.31
CA LEU A 50 -4.84 -7.44 -3.01
C LEU A 50 -5.42 -8.28 -4.15
N GLU A 51 -4.58 -8.90 -4.96
CA GLU A 51 -5.00 -9.79 -6.05
C GLU A 51 -5.84 -10.95 -5.52
N ALA A 52 -5.37 -11.64 -4.48
CA ALA A 52 -6.11 -12.73 -3.86
C ALA A 52 -7.46 -12.26 -3.30
N ALA A 53 -7.52 -11.07 -2.69
CA ALA A 53 -8.75 -10.49 -2.17
C ALA A 53 -9.73 -10.09 -3.28
N LEU A 54 -9.24 -9.50 -4.37
CA LEU A 54 -10.03 -9.15 -5.55
C LEU A 54 -10.55 -10.40 -6.27
N GLU A 55 -9.75 -11.45 -6.40
CA GLU A 55 -10.15 -12.71 -7.01
C GLU A 55 -11.18 -13.45 -6.17
N ASN A 56 -11.01 -13.46 -4.84
CA ASN A 56 -12.02 -14.02 -3.94
C ASN A 56 -13.32 -13.20 -4.01
N HIS A 57 -13.23 -11.87 -4.09
CA HIS A 57 -14.39 -11.01 -4.28
C HIS A 57 -15.13 -11.36 -5.58
N ARG A 58 -14.41 -11.52 -6.69
CA ARG A 58 -15.02 -11.97 -7.96
C ARG A 58 -15.62 -13.36 -7.84
N THR A 59 -14.95 -14.31 -7.21
CA THR A 59 -15.45 -15.68 -7.03
C THR A 59 -16.76 -15.69 -6.23
N LYS A 60 -16.85 -14.84 -5.20
CA LYS A 60 -18.00 -14.80 -4.30
C LYS A 60 -19.19 -13.97 -4.83
N TYR A 61 -18.91 -12.85 -5.48
CA TYR A 61 -19.94 -11.88 -5.90
C TYR A 61 -20.12 -11.76 -7.42
N GLY A 62 -19.24 -12.39 -8.21
CA GLY A 62 -19.34 -12.47 -9.66
C GLY A 62 -18.69 -11.31 -10.43
N TYR A 63 -18.12 -10.31 -9.74
CA TYR A 63 -17.52 -9.13 -10.38
C TYR A 63 -16.34 -8.57 -9.58
N TYR A 64 -15.44 -7.85 -10.28
CA TYR A 64 -14.45 -6.99 -9.63
C TYR A 64 -15.05 -5.59 -9.36
N PRO A 65 -14.66 -4.92 -8.26
CA PRO A 65 -15.08 -3.54 -7.99
C PRO A 65 -14.76 -2.61 -9.18
N ALA A 66 -15.72 -1.83 -9.67
CA ALA A 66 -15.47 -0.92 -10.78
C ALA A 66 -14.67 0.32 -10.34
N SER A 67 -13.72 0.75 -11.16
CA SER A 67 -13.07 2.05 -10.99
C SER A 67 -13.84 3.14 -11.74
N LYS A 68 -13.86 4.35 -11.18
CA LYS A 68 -14.50 5.49 -11.84
C LYS A 68 -13.55 6.08 -12.89
N GLY A 69 -13.76 5.71 -14.14
CA GLY A 69 -12.96 6.21 -15.27
C GLY A 69 -11.57 5.57 -15.31
N ASP A 70 -10.54 6.36 -15.06
CA ASP A 70 -9.15 5.92 -15.12
C ASP A 70 -8.70 5.24 -13.83
N TYR A 71 -7.39 5.18 -13.62
CA TYR A 71 -6.80 4.54 -12.47
C TYR A 71 -7.06 5.37 -11.21
N GLN A 72 -7.54 4.66 -10.21
CA GLN A 72 -7.97 5.25 -8.95
C GLN A 72 -7.09 4.77 -7.82
N ALA A 73 -6.76 5.70 -6.92
CA ALA A 73 -6.07 5.36 -5.69
C ALA A 73 -6.94 4.41 -4.86
N ILE A 74 -6.35 3.30 -4.40
CA ILE A 74 -7.03 2.41 -3.45
C ILE A 74 -7.07 3.12 -2.11
N LYS A 75 -8.28 3.47 -1.67
CA LYS A 75 -8.49 4.16 -0.40
C LYS A 75 -9.00 3.19 0.65
N VAL A 76 -8.49 3.30 1.87
CA VAL A 76 -8.87 2.48 3.02
C VAL A 76 -9.06 3.39 4.22
N ALA A 77 -10.26 3.41 4.78
CA ALA A 77 -10.52 4.14 6.02
C ALA A 77 -11.56 3.42 6.86
N TYR A 78 -11.57 3.73 8.15
CA TYR A 78 -12.60 3.23 9.05
C TYR A 78 -13.94 3.91 8.76
N ASN A 79 -15.00 3.14 8.62
CA ASN A 79 -16.35 3.68 8.50
C ASN A 79 -17.03 3.65 9.86
N GLU A 80 -17.25 4.84 10.42
CA GLU A 80 -17.89 5.05 11.72
C GLU A 80 -19.41 4.83 11.69
N LYS A 81 -20.03 4.68 10.50
CA LYS A 81 -21.48 4.52 10.37
C LYS A 81 -21.90 3.10 10.76
N LYS A 82 -22.93 3.03 11.62
CA LYS A 82 -23.61 1.80 12.01
C LYS A 82 -24.71 1.46 11.00
N TYR A 83 -24.84 0.19 10.65
CA TYR A 83 -25.93 -0.29 9.81
C TYR A 83 -26.89 -1.16 10.60
N LYS A 84 -28.19 -0.98 10.28
CA LYS A 84 -29.29 -1.74 10.85
C LYS A 84 -29.52 -2.98 10.00
N VAL A 85 -29.16 -4.15 10.52
CA VAL A 85 -29.53 -5.43 9.92
C VAL A 85 -30.82 -5.95 10.56
N PRO A 86 -31.76 -6.50 9.76
CA PRO A 86 -32.91 -7.20 10.29
C PRO A 86 -32.44 -8.30 11.26
N ASN A 87 -32.91 -8.25 12.50
CA ASN A 87 -32.62 -9.26 13.49
C ASN A 87 -33.58 -10.44 13.26
N PRO A 88 -33.08 -11.66 12.93
CA PRO A 88 -33.93 -12.82 12.72
C PRO A 88 -34.71 -13.23 13.98
N ASP A 89 -34.19 -12.89 15.17
CA ASP A 89 -34.82 -13.22 16.46
C ASP A 89 -35.85 -12.15 16.91
N ASP A 90 -35.76 -10.92 16.38
CA ASP A 90 -36.66 -9.81 16.70
C ASP A 90 -36.81 -8.86 15.49
N PRO A 91 -37.78 -9.09 14.59
CA PRO A 91 -37.97 -8.27 13.40
C PRO A 91 -38.41 -6.83 13.70
N ALA A 92 -38.85 -6.52 14.92
CA ALA A 92 -39.20 -5.16 15.32
C ALA A 92 -37.97 -4.32 15.71
N ASN A 93 -36.87 -4.97 16.13
CA ASN A 93 -35.64 -4.31 16.55
C ASN A 93 -34.43 -4.77 15.69
N PRO A 94 -34.13 -4.08 14.58
CA PRO A 94 -32.96 -4.39 13.78
C PRO A 94 -31.66 -4.15 14.57
N LYS A 95 -30.72 -5.09 14.45
CA LYS A 95 -29.42 -5.05 15.14
C LYS A 95 -28.48 -4.06 14.46
N GLU A 96 -27.86 -3.19 15.24
CA GLU A 96 -26.82 -2.28 14.77
C GLU A 96 -25.45 -2.98 14.79
N ILE A 97 -24.75 -2.96 13.66
CA ILE A 97 -23.39 -3.46 13.54
C ILE A 97 -22.52 -2.44 12.81
N GLU A 98 -21.22 -2.46 13.11
CA GLU A 98 -20.23 -1.57 12.52
C GLU A 98 -19.61 -2.24 11.28
N LEU A 99 -19.38 -1.46 10.22
CA LEU A 99 -18.79 -1.97 8.97
C LEU A 99 -17.30 -2.26 9.13
N GLY A 100 -16.62 -1.54 10.02
CA GLY A 100 -15.18 -1.60 10.17
C GLY A 100 -14.45 -0.82 9.08
N TYR A 101 -13.30 -1.35 8.63
CA TYR A 101 -12.52 -0.75 7.56
C TYR A 101 -13.18 -1.00 6.20
N VAL A 102 -13.33 0.07 5.44
CA VAL A 102 -13.89 0.06 4.09
C VAL A 102 -12.78 0.39 3.09
N ILE A 103 -12.72 -0.40 2.03
CA ILE A 103 -11.82 -0.22 0.90
C ILE A 103 -12.65 0.27 -0.28
N THR A 104 -12.24 1.38 -0.88
CA THR A 104 -12.89 1.94 -2.07
C THR A 104 -11.92 1.95 -3.25
N PHE A 105 -12.50 1.72 -4.42
CA PHE A 105 -11.79 1.63 -5.71
C PHE A 105 -12.28 2.69 -6.71
N ASP A 106 -13.24 3.53 -6.30
CA ASP A 106 -14.01 4.44 -7.14
C ASP A 106 -13.94 5.88 -6.63
N ASP A 107 -12.77 6.33 -6.17
CA ASP A 107 -12.51 7.70 -5.72
C ASP A 107 -13.34 8.19 -4.50
N THR A 108 -14.43 7.50 -4.16
CA THR A 108 -15.29 7.79 -3.04
C THR A 108 -14.52 7.69 -1.75
N LYS A 109 -14.79 8.61 -0.82
CA LYS A 109 -14.21 8.53 0.51
C LYS A 109 -14.82 7.32 1.22
N PRO A 110 -14.03 6.43 1.84
CA PRO A 110 -14.59 5.23 2.48
C PRO A 110 -15.60 5.53 3.59
N SER A 111 -15.50 6.71 4.22
CA SER A 111 -16.45 7.23 5.21
C SER A 111 -17.83 7.62 4.64
N THR A 112 -17.93 7.83 3.33
CA THR A 112 -19.17 8.21 2.64
C THR A 112 -19.97 7.02 2.11
N VAL A 113 -19.36 5.83 2.04
CA VAL A 113 -20.00 4.61 1.57
C VAL A 113 -21.21 4.29 2.44
N GLU A 114 -22.36 4.09 1.79
CA GLU A 114 -23.59 3.73 2.47
C GLU A 114 -23.49 2.31 3.04
N ALA A 115 -23.82 2.19 4.31
CA ALA A 115 -23.69 0.95 5.03
C ALA A 115 -24.89 0.04 4.76
N THR A 116 -24.79 -0.74 3.68
CA THR A 116 -25.74 -1.81 3.36
C THR A 116 -25.23 -3.17 3.86
N LYS A 117 -26.15 -4.11 4.15
CA LYS A 117 -25.79 -5.46 4.60
C LYS A 117 -24.84 -6.16 3.61
N GLN A 118 -25.10 -6.01 2.31
CA GLN A 118 -24.28 -6.61 1.25
C GLN A 118 -22.87 -6.03 1.22
N VAL A 119 -22.72 -4.70 1.32
CA VAL A 119 -21.42 -4.03 1.36
C VAL A 119 -20.65 -4.40 2.63
N GLY A 120 -21.34 -4.53 3.76
CA GLY A 120 -20.73 -4.97 5.02
C GLY A 120 -20.19 -6.40 4.96
N ASP A 121 -20.95 -7.32 4.38
CA ASP A 121 -20.50 -8.71 4.22
C ASP A 121 -19.36 -8.82 3.20
N GLN A 122 -19.46 -8.11 2.07
CA GLN A 122 -18.40 -7.97 1.06
C GLN A 122 -17.09 -7.48 1.67
N MET A 123 -17.17 -6.41 2.46
CA MET A 123 -15.98 -5.77 3.02
C MET A 123 -15.35 -6.62 4.13
N LYS A 124 -16.16 -7.29 4.96
CA LYS A 124 -15.65 -8.23 5.97
C LYS A 124 -14.91 -9.40 5.35
N ASP A 125 -15.43 -9.96 4.27
CA ASP A 125 -14.78 -11.06 3.58
C ASP A 125 -13.50 -10.61 2.87
N PHE A 126 -13.54 -9.46 2.21
CA PHE A 126 -12.36 -8.87 1.59
C PHE A 126 -11.26 -8.59 2.64
N TRP A 127 -11.64 -7.98 3.76
CA TRP A 127 -10.77 -7.64 4.87
C TRP A 127 -10.15 -8.86 5.56
N ARG A 128 -10.89 -9.98 5.61
CA ARG A 128 -10.38 -11.25 6.13
C ARG A 128 -9.29 -11.85 5.25
N VAL A 129 -9.41 -11.74 3.93
CA VAL A 129 -8.50 -12.37 2.97
C VAL A 129 -7.17 -11.62 2.89
N ILE A 130 -7.22 -10.30 3.02
CA ILE A 130 -6.07 -9.44 2.78
C ILE A 130 -5.13 -9.30 3.99
N GLU A 131 -5.46 -9.94 5.11
CA GLU A 131 -4.76 -9.85 6.40
C GLU A 131 -4.68 -8.41 6.94
N ALA A 132 -5.81 -7.94 7.47
CA ALA A 132 -6.10 -6.64 8.09
C ALA A 132 -4.89 -5.85 8.66
N GLU A 133 -4.08 -6.48 9.52
CA GLU A 133 -3.00 -5.80 10.22
C GLU A 133 -1.83 -5.42 9.31
N SER A 134 -1.58 -6.22 8.27
CA SER A 134 -0.49 -5.93 7.33
C SER A 134 -0.84 -4.79 6.40
N LEU A 135 -2.12 -4.64 6.04
CA LEU A 135 -2.58 -3.51 5.22
C LEU A 135 -2.49 -2.19 5.96
N MET A 136 -2.93 -2.15 7.22
CA MET A 136 -2.98 -0.91 8.00
C MET A 136 -1.61 -0.27 8.18
N LYS A 137 -0.55 -1.09 8.21
CA LYS A 137 0.83 -0.58 8.25
C LYS A 137 1.21 0.23 7.02
N SER A 138 0.59 -0.07 5.88
CA SER A 138 0.81 0.53 4.57
C SER A 138 -0.20 1.62 4.21
N VAL A 139 -1.21 1.89 5.03
CA VAL A 139 -2.19 2.96 4.77
C VAL A 139 -1.71 4.26 5.39
N ARG A 140 -1.70 5.34 4.60
CA ARG A 140 -1.38 6.72 5.01
C ARG A 140 -2.34 7.66 4.31
N ASP A 141 -2.89 8.64 5.04
CA ASP A 141 -3.88 9.60 4.52
C ASP A 141 -5.05 8.91 3.78
N GLU A 142 -5.54 7.82 4.36
CA GLU A 142 -6.58 6.95 3.77
C GLU A 142 -6.19 6.27 2.45
N GLN A 143 -4.96 6.43 1.96
CA GLN A 143 -4.47 5.82 0.73
C GLN A 143 -3.58 4.63 1.05
N LEU A 144 -3.74 3.56 0.28
CA LEU A 144 -2.85 2.42 0.37
C LEU A 144 -1.53 2.74 -0.35
N GLN A 145 -0.42 2.63 0.37
CA GLN A 145 0.91 2.94 -0.15
C GLN A 145 1.80 1.70 -0.25
N ASP A 146 2.73 1.74 -1.19
CA ASP A 146 3.83 0.80 -1.33
C ASP A 146 4.91 1.00 -0.24
N GLY A 147 5.95 0.15 -0.25
CA GLY A 147 7.04 0.19 0.72
C GLY A 147 7.89 1.48 0.67
N TRP A 148 7.78 2.27 -0.40
CA TRP A 148 8.48 3.54 -0.56
C TRP A 148 7.56 4.75 -0.26
N GLY A 149 6.29 4.52 0.12
CA GLY A 149 5.31 5.58 0.44
C GLY A 149 4.51 6.12 -0.74
N GLY A 150 4.39 5.34 -1.83
CA GLY A 150 3.77 5.76 -3.08
C GLY A 150 2.41 5.09 -3.22
N THR A 151 1.42 5.83 -3.69
CA THR A 151 0.04 5.35 -3.71
C THR A 151 -0.12 4.21 -4.71
N ILE A 152 -0.86 3.17 -4.30
CA ILE A 152 -1.23 2.05 -5.17
C ILE A 152 -2.49 2.40 -5.92
N TYR A 153 -2.44 2.21 -7.23
CA TYR A 153 -3.53 2.49 -8.14
C TYR A 153 -4.20 1.22 -8.65
N TYR A 154 -5.50 1.34 -8.88
CA TYR A 154 -6.37 0.26 -9.35
C TYR A 154 -7.21 0.73 -10.55
N LYS A 155 -7.42 -0.15 -11.52
CA LYS A 155 -8.40 0.07 -12.59
C LYS A 155 -9.14 -1.22 -12.96
N TYR A 156 -10.46 -1.10 -13.11
CA TYR A 156 -11.30 -2.13 -13.70
C TYR A 156 -12.46 -1.50 -14.51
N PRO A 157 -12.65 -1.91 -15.78
CA PRO A 157 -11.84 -2.87 -16.55
C PRO A 157 -10.41 -2.37 -16.80
N GLY A 158 -9.43 -3.27 -16.72
CA GLY A 158 -8.02 -2.95 -16.91
C GLY A 158 -7.73 -2.37 -18.30
N THR A 159 -6.77 -1.45 -18.37
CA THR A 159 -6.25 -0.94 -19.66
C THR A 159 -5.34 -1.98 -20.30
N ILE A 160 -4.51 -2.64 -19.48
CA ILE A 160 -3.56 -3.65 -19.93
C ILE A 160 -4.25 -5.01 -19.89
N ASN A 161 -4.78 -5.39 -18.72
CA ASN A 161 -5.55 -6.60 -18.56
C ASN A 161 -7.02 -6.37 -18.91
N LYS A 162 -7.33 -6.38 -20.20
CA LYS A 162 -8.70 -6.11 -20.71
C LYS A 162 -9.78 -7.02 -20.13
N THR A 163 -9.43 -8.23 -19.73
CA THR A 163 -10.34 -9.24 -19.16
C THR A 163 -10.35 -9.25 -17.63
N GLY A 164 -9.55 -8.40 -17.00
CA GLY A 164 -9.35 -8.33 -15.56
C GLY A 164 -9.23 -6.89 -15.08
N PHE A 165 -8.52 -6.72 -13.97
CA PHE A 165 -8.17 -5.44 -13.39
C PHE A 165 -6.68 -5.17 -13.59
N ASP A 166 -6.23 -3.95 -13.31
CA ASP A 166 -4.82 -3.60 -13.22
C ASP A 166 -4.51 -3.08 -11.81
N LEU A 167 -3.36 -3.48 -11.26
CA LEU A 167 -2.78 -2.93 -10.03
C LEU A 167 -1.40 -2.36 -10.36
N VAL A 168 -1.15 -1.13 -9.89
CA VAL A 168 0.07 -0.40 -10.27
C VAL A 168 0.69 0.29 -9.06
N SER A 169 2.01 0.18 -8.95
CA SER A 169 2.83 0.82 -7.91
C SER A 169 4.06 1.43 -8.55
N ALA A 170 4.38 2.67 -8.20
CA ALA A 170 5.51 3.41 -8.74
C ALA A 170 6.89 2.93 -8.24
N GLY A 171 6.99 1.76 -7.58
CA GLY A 171 8.27 1.14 -7.20
C GLY A 171 9.29 2.03 -6.48
N ALA A 172 10.59 1.75 -6.64
CA ALA A 172 11.65 2.50 -5.96
C ALA A 172 11.93 3.88 -6.57
N ASP A 173 11.65 4.06 -7.85
CA ASP A 173 11.92 5.29 -8.60
C ASP A 173 10.80 6.33 -8.43
N GLY A 174 9.62 5.90 -7.97
CA GLY A 174 8.47 6.76 -7.74
C GLY A 174 7.89 7.31 -9.04
N LYS A 175 8.17 6.66 -10.17
CA LYS A 175 7.68 7.07 -11.47
C LYS A 175 6.84 5.96 -12.06
N PHE A 176 6.06 6.33 -13.06
CA PHE A 176 5.25 5.42 -13.83
C PHE A 176 5.76 5.52 -15.27
N GLY A 177 6.69 4.63 -15.63
CA GLY A 177 7.07 4.33 -17.00
C GLY A 177 8.05 5.27 -17.72
N ASN A 178 8.12 5.04 -19.04
CA ASN A 178 9.31 5.00 -19.91
C ASN A 178 10.52 5.92 -19.56
N ASP A 179 11.41 5.34 -18.75
CA ASP A 179 12.87 5.16 -18.91
C ASP A 179 13.82 6.31 -19.28
N THR A 180 13.38 7.57 -19.32
CA THR A 180 14.33 8.70 -19.45
C THR A 180 15.06 9.05 -18.15
N VAL A 181 14.96 8.21 -17.12
CA VAL A 181 15.42 8.50 -15.76
C VAL A 181 16.50 7.50 -15.37
N THR A 182 17.76 7.94 -15.45
CA THR A 182 18.94 7.11 -15.21
C THR A 182 19.23 6.86 -13.72
N ASP A 183 18.60 7.60 -12.82
CA ASP A 183 18.78 7.43 -11.37
C ASP A 183 17.52 6.84 -10.72
N ARG A 184 17.44 5.50 -10.74
CA ARG A 184 16.40 4.72 -10.06
C ARG A 184 16.66 4.54 -8.56
N SER A 185 17.74 5.15 -8.03
CA SER A 185 18.16 4.95 -6.63
C SER A 185 17.42 5.82 -5.62
N LYS A 186 16.61 6.79 -6.09
CA LYS A 186 15.86 7.72 -5.25
C LYS A 186 14.41 7.86 -5.72
N PRO A 187 13.43 7.69 -4.81
CA PRO A 187 12.03 7.90 -5.15
C PRO A 187 11.76 9.38 -5.45
N ALA A 188 10.96 9.65 -6.49
CA ALA A 188 10.48 10.99 -6.81
C ALA A 188 9.71 11.62 -5.62
N PRO A 189 9.75 12.95 -5.44
CA PRO A 189 9.09 13.63 -4.32
C PRO A 189 7.55 13.58 -4.40
N GLU A 190 6.98 13.58 -5.61
CA GLU A 190 5.53 13.49 -5.84
C GLU A 190 5.22 12.16 -6.53
N ARG A 191 4.88 11.14 -5.74
CA ARG A 191 4.63 9.76 -6.19
C ARG A 191 3.15 9.55 -6.54
N THR A 192 2.57 10.50 -7.26
CA THR A 192 1.12 10.67 -7.42
C THR A 192 0.61 10.70 -8.87
N GLY A 193 1.51 10.71 -9.86
CA GLY A 193 1.14 10.84 -11.28
C GLY A 193 1.05 9.50 -11.99
N TYR A 194 -0.16 9.06 -12.38
CA TYR A 194 -0.41 7.79 -13.07
C TYR A 194 -0.39 7.94 -14.62
N TYR A 195 -0.26 6.85 -15.38
CA TYR A 195 -0.35 6.84 -16.85
C TYR A 195 -1.69 7.37 -17.41
N PRO A 196 -1.69 8.19 -18.48
CA PRO A 196 -2.92 8.49 -19.20
C PRO A 196 -3.45 7.20 -19.87
N SER A 197 -4.67 6.80 -19.53
CA SER A 197 -5.17 5.46 -19.84
C SER A 197 -5.40 5.15 -21.32
N ALA A 198 -5.37 6.16 -22.19
CA ALA A 198 -5.60 5.99 -23.63
C ALA A 198 -4.34 5.53 -24.40
N THR A 199 -3.15 5.64 -23.80
CA THR A 199 -1.87 5.37 -24.49
C THR A 199 -0.97 4.37 -23.78
N ALA A 200 -1.34 3.89 -22.60
CA ALA A 200 -0.54 2.95 -21.82
C ALA A 200 -0.46 1.58 -22.52
N THR A 201 0.75 1.13 -22.83
CA THR A 201 1.03 -0.21 -23.39
C THR A 201 1.84 -1.02 -22.39
N GLU A 202 1.81 -2.36 -22.48
CA GLU A 202 2.56 -3.27 -21.58
C GLU A 202 4.07 -2.92 -21.52
N LYS A 203 4.63 -2.41 -22.62
CA LYS A 203 6.03 -2.00 -22.73
C LYS A 203 6.35 -0.72 -21.96
N ASP A 204 5.38 0.16 -21.78
CA ASP A 204 5.56 1.43 -21.06
C ASP A 204 5.29 1.27 -19.56
N CYS A 205 4.88 0.09 -19.10
CA CYS A 205 4.32 -0.13 -17.77
C CYS A 205 4.98 -1.29 -17.01
N ASP A 206 6.31 -1.26 -16.87
CA ASP A 206 7.08 -2.24 -16.06
C ASP A 206 6.72 -2.22 -14.56
N ASP A 207 6.07 -1.15 -14.12
CA ASP A 207 5.54 -0.91 -12.77
C ASP A 207 4.14 -1.52 -12.51
N ILE A 208 3.54 -2.19 -13.50
CA ILE A 208 2.31 -2.98 -13.33
C ILE A 208 2.69 -4.33 -12.75
N THR A 209 1.93 -4.80 -11.77
CA THR A 209 2.40 -5.89 -10.91
C THR A 209 1.56 -7.17 -10.98
N ASN A 210 0.45 -7.17 -11.72
CA ASN A 210 -0.41 -8.34 -11.86
C ASN A 210 -0.07 -9.19 -13.09
N PHE A 211 1.17 -9.70 -13.12
CA PHE A 211 1.65 -10.67 -14.12
C PHE A 211 1.30 -12.13 -13.74
#